data_AF-A0A5C7LB00-F1
#
_entry.id   AF-A0A5C7LB00-F1
#
_cell.length_a   1.000
_cell.length_b   1.000
_cell.length_c   1.000
_cell.angle_alpha   90.00
_cell.angle_beta   90.00
_cell.angle_gamma   90.00
#
_symmetry.space_group_name_H-M   'P 1'
#
loop_
_entity.id
_entity.type
_entity.pdbx_description
1 polymer ?
#
loop_
_entity_poly.entity_id
_entity_poly.type
_entity_poly.pdbx_seq_one_letter_code
_entity_poly.pdbx_strand_id
1 'polypeptide(L)'
;MTKFLSKFFIPILILTLGLFLRTHSLTSLAPFDWDQNRDYLEVSKIVSGKPTLIGPVARGEGGFFLGPLYYYLLTPLYLITGGNPISLPITSVLIDSLTIALILVLGYSLKNVSFGYIFALLYTVSPSVIDASRISWNVIMVPLWFITIMYYLNKSKYSNLELFLGGVLAASTWHIHAALIPLAPLLMLAKARSLSLFTPRILFIVAGYLLPLSPLVLFDIRHVGLQSNLIKQMVMGQESVRQPILEVAHSALSRYGKNLAMFFGGKSDLNTIVGILGLSLSILMLFSKNMMLRLASFSIIANLCLVIILGIASFPEYYLLTATIATVLIISALLSQSHLGTIFSLVLALYLLSKINFAPSPYGLENKLKLARRIAQETSEASIIYDLPFGRDSGIPLLVKRQGVNTHDSSKNVFMISEKIDSNLFIRGELATELGYYGAFRLVKHKLE
;
A
#
# COMPACT_ATOMS: atom_id res chain seq x y z
N MET A 1 10.99 -21.50 -31.94
CA MET A 1 10.07 -21.58 -30.78
C MET A 1 10.78 -21.96 -29.47
N THR A 2 11.63 -23.00 -29.46
CA THR A 2 12.37 -23.49 -28.28
C THR A 2 13.27 -22.46 -27.58
N LYS A 3 14.05 -21.65 -28.31
CA LYS A 3 14.91 -20.58 -27.74
C LYS A 3 14.12 -19.36 -27.20
N PHE A 4 12.89 -19.16 -27.66
CA PHE A 4 12.03 -18.08 -27.18
C PHE A 4 11.40 -18.48 -25.85
N LEU A 5 10.84 -19.69 -25.79
CA LEU A 5 10.27 -20.26 -24.57
C LEU A 5 11.30 -20.34 -23.43
N SER A 6 12.56 -20.68 -23.73
CA SER A 6 13.60 -20.76 -22.69
C SER A 6 13.97 -19.41 -22.06
N LYS A 7 13.87 -18.29 -22.80
CA LYS A 7 14.19 -16.96 -22.28
C LYS A 7 13.09 -16.37 -21.38
N PHE A 8 11.83 -16.72 -21.63
CA PHE A 8 10.70 -16.20 -20.86
C PHE A 8 10.22 -17.15 -19.75
N PHE A 9 10.73 -18.39 -19.70
CA PHE A 9 10.31 -19.37 -18.71
C PHE A 9 10.46 -18.88 -17.26
N ILE A 10 11.63 -18.36 -16.88
CA ILE A 10 11.88 -17.88 -15.51
C ILE A 10 10.99 -16.67 -15.15
N PRO A 11 10.90 -15.60 -15.97
CA PRO A 11 9.94 -14.52 -15.75
C PRO A 11 8.50 -14.99 -15.57
N ILE A 12 8.02 -15.90 -16.45
CA ILE A 12 6.66 -16.43 -16.39
C ILE A 12 6.44 -17.23 -15.10
N LEU A 13 7.43 -18.03 -14.69
CA LEU A 13 7.37 -18.79 -13.44
C LEU A 13 7.27 -17.86 -12.23
N ILE A 14 8.11 -16.82 -12.15
CA ILE A 14 8.08 -15.84 -11.06
C ILE A 14 6.73 -15.10 -11.03
N LEU A 15 6.22 -14.66 -12.18
CA LEU A 15 4.93 -13.97 -12.26
C LEU A 15 3.76 -14.88 -11.88
N THR A 16 3.77 -16.14 -12.33
CA THR A 16 2.73 -17.12 -12.01
C THR A 16 2.75 -17.47 -10.53
N LEU A 17 3.92 -17.70 -9.96
CA LEU A 17 4.10 -17.91 -8.52
C LEU A 17 3.63 -16.67 -7.74
N GLY A 18 4.03 -15.48 -8.17
CA GLY A 18 3.66 -14.22 -7.54
C GLY A 18 2.16 -13.99 -7.52
N LEU A 19 1.48 -14.21 -8.64
CA LEU A 19 0.03 -14.13 -8.72
C LEU A 19 -0.64 -15.17 -7.81
N PHE A 20 -0.21 -16.44 -7.91
CA PHE A 20 -0.76 -17.54 -7.11
C PHE A 20 -0.70 -17.24 -5.61
N LEU A 21 0.48 -16.86 -5.09
CA LEU A 21 0.68 -16.59 -3.66
C LEU A 21 -0.21 -15.45 -3.15
N ARG A 22 -0.55 -14.48 -4.01
CA ARG A 22 -1.36 -13.32 -3.66
C ARG A 22 -2.85 -13.57 -3.77
N THR A 23 -3.28 -14.35 -4.76
CA THR A 23 -4.70 -14.68 -4.98
C THR A 23 -5.20 -15.87 -4.16
N HIS A 24 -4.30 -16.75 -3.71
CA HIS A 24 -4.68 -17.89 -2.87
C HIS A 24 -5.31 -17.41 -1.56
N SER A 25 -6.51 -17.90 -1.25
CA SER A 25 -7.28 -17.51 -0.05
C SER A 25 -7.53 -15.99 0.06
N LEU A 26 -7.71 -15.30 -1.07
CA LEU A 26 -7.79 -13.84 -1.10
C LEU A 26 -8.90 -13.28 -0.20
N THR A 27 -10.12 -13.81 -0.28
CA THR A 27 -11.26 -13.28 0.51
C THR A 27 -11.13 -13.54 2.01
N SER A 28 -10.51 -14.65 2.40
CA SER A 28 -10.32 -15.01 3.80
C SER A 28 -9.16 -14.25 4.45
N LEU A 29 -8.22 -13.73 3.66
CA LEU A 29 -7.03 -13.01 4.14
C LEU A 29 -7.13 -11.49 3.95
N ALA A 30 -7.81 -11.01 2.91
CA ALA A 30 -7.94 -9.58 2.64
C ALA A 30 -8.83 -8.91 3.69
N PRO A 31 -8.36 -7.84 4.35
CA PRO A 31 -9.19 -7.06 5.27
C PRO A 31 -10.24 -6.25 4.50
N PHE A 32 -11.32 -5.90 5.19
CA PHE A 32 -12.30 -4.95 4.69
C PHE A 32 -12.71 -3.99 5.81
N ASP A 33 -11.76 -3.15 6.23
CA ASP A 33 -11.90 -2.26 7.39
C ASP A 33 -12.12 -0.80 6.92
N TRP A 34 -11.72 0.18 7.73
CA TRP A 34 -11.99 1.60 7.51
C TRP A 34 -11.55 2.09 6.11
N ASP A 35 -10.32 1.79 5.70
CA ASP A 35 -9.78 2.23 4.42
C ASP A 35 -10.53 1.58 3.23
N GLN A 36 -10.76 0.27 3.27
CA GLN A 36 -11.47 -0.43 2.20
C GLN A 36 -12.93 0.02 2.11
N ASN A 37 -13.58 0.25 3.24
CA ASN A 37 -14.95 0.77 3.28
C ASN A 37 -15.03 2.19 2.69
N ARG A 38 -14.13 3.10 3.10
CA ARG A 38 -14.02 4.45 2.53
C ARG A 38 -13.82 4.38 1.01
N ASP A 39 -12.85 3.60 0.57
CA ASP A 39 -12.47 3.53 -0.85
C ASP A 39 -13.61 2.92 -1.69
N TYR A 40 -14.30 1.90 -1.16
CA TYR A 40 -15.48 1.33 -1.79
C TYR A 40 -16.60 2.37 -1.94
N LEU A 41 -16.87 3.16 -0.90
CA LEU A 41 -17.90 4.20 -0.92
C LEU A 41 -17.57 5.30 -1.94
N GLU A 42 -16.32 5.75 -1.99
CA GLU A 42 -15.88 6.75 -2.98
C GLU A 42 -16.01 6.22 -4.40
N VAL A 43 -15.57 4.98 -4.67
CA VAL A 43 -15.74 4.35 -5.98
C VAL A 43 -17.21 4.21 -6.37
N SER A 44 -18.08 3.85 -5.41
CA SER A 44 -19.53 3.80 -5.64
C SER A 44 -20.12 5.15 -6.06
N LYS A 45 -19.66 6.26 -5.46
CA LYS A 45 -20.04 7.62 -5.85
C LYS A 45 -19.54 7.96 -7.26
N ILE A 46 -18.28 7.63 -7.57
CA ILE A 46 -17.68 7.85 -8.91
C ILE A 46 -18.53 7.16 -9.98
N VAL A 47 -18.86 5.88 -9.77
CA VAL A 47 -19.69 5.08 -10.69
C VAL A 47 -21.11 5.64 -10.80
N SER A 48 -21.63 6.27 -9.74
CA SER A 48 -22.94 6.93 -9.73
C SER A 48 -22.92 8.34 -10.34
N GLY A 49 -21.87 8.71 -11.08
CA GLY A 49 -21.78 10.00 -11.76
C GLY A 49 -21.26 11.16 -10.90
N LYS A 50 -20.66 10.87 -9.74
CA LYS A 50 -20.06 11.88 -8.84
C LYS A 50 -18.54 11.70 -8.77
N PRO A 51 -17.77 12.18 -9.78
CA PRO A 51 -16.31 12.07 -9.77
C PRO A 51 -15.71 12.92 -8.64
N THR A 52 -14.55 12.49 -8.16
CA THR A 52 -13.80 13.20 -7.10
C THR A 52 -12.50 13.79 -7.62
N LEU A 53 -12.13 14.93 -7.05
CA LEU A 53 -10.88 15.65 -7.29
C LEU A 53 -9.81 15.31 -6.24
N ILE A 54 -10.19 14.56 -5.21
CA ILE A 54 -9.33 14.20 -4.07
C ILE A 54 -9.39 12.69 -3.81
N GLY A 55 -8.29 12.19 -3.28
CA GLY A 55 -8.06 10.82 -2.85
C GLY A 55 -8.04 10.69 -1.32
N PRO A 56 -7.46 9.60 -0.80
CA PRO A 56 -7.29 9.38 0.64
C PRO A 56 -6.54 10.52 1.32
N VAL A 57 -6.80 10.73 2.62
CA VAL A 57 -6.07 11.71 3.42
C VAL A 57 -4.66 11.16 3.72
N ALA A 58 -3.64 11.99 3.49
CA ALA A 58 -2.23 11.59 3.60
C ALA A 58 -1.78 11.26 5.03
N ARG A 59 -2.52 11.73 6.04
CA ARG A 59 -2.25 11.55 7.47
C ARG A 59 -3.48 11.90 8.31
N GLY A 60 -4.24 10.90 8.77
CA GLY A 60 -5.27 11.02 9.82
C GLY A 60 -6.03 12.36 9.91
N GLU A 61 -6.36 12.78 11.13
CA GLU A 61 -6.88 14.12 11.37
C GLU A 61 -5.79 15.19 11.16
N GLY A 62 -6.14 16.29 10.50
CA GLY A 62 -5.22 17.39 10.20
C GLY A 62 -4.26 17.14 9.02
N GLY A 63 -4.42 16.03 8.29
CA GLY A 63 -3.69 15.78 7.04
C GLY A 63 -4.28 16.48 5.83
N PHE A 64 -3.51 16.54 4.74
CA PHE A 64 -3.97 17.02 3.44
C PHE A 64 -4.49 15.87 2.57
N PHE A 65 -5.27 16.20 1.55
CA PHE A 65 -5.82 15.19 0.62
C PHE A 65 -4.75 14.76 -0.40
N LEU A 66 -4.62 13.46 -0.64
CA LEU A 66 -3.90 12.97 -1.82
C LEU A 66 -4.74 13.20 -3.07
N GLY A 67 -4.14 13.07 -4.24
CA GLY A 67 -4.88 13.07 -5.51
C GLY A 67 -5.67 11.76 -5.73
N PRO A 68 -6.68 11.77 -6.62
CA PRO A 68 -7.72 10.74 -6.68
C PRO A 68 -7.33 9.46 -7.45
N LEU A 69 -6.05 9.30 -7.82
CA LEU A 69 -5.61 8.23 -8.75
C LEU A 69 -6.01 6.84 -8.26
N TYR A 70 -5.85 6.57 -6.97
CA TYR A 70 -6.14 5.26 -6.41
C TYR A 70 -7.62 4.87 -6.59
N TYR A 71 -8.56 5.80 -6.39
CA TYR A 71 -9.99 5.54 -6.59
C TYR A 71 -10.34 5.23 -8.05
N TYR A 72 -9.71 5.95 -8.98
CA TYR A 72 -9.89 5.68 -10.40
C TYR A 72 -9.27 4.33 -10.83
N LEU A 73 -8.19 3.88 -10.18
CA LEU A 73 -7.63 2.54 -10.42
C LEU A 73 -8.54 1.41 -9.92
N LEU A 74 -9.29 1.63 -8.84
CA LEU A 74 -10.27 0.66 -8.32
C LEU A 74 -11.53 0.55 -9.20
N THR A 75 -11.90 1.63 -9.89
CA THR A 75 -13.18 1.78 -10.59
C THR A 75 -13.44 0.71 -11.68
N PRO A 76 -12.48 0.35 -12.56
CA PRO A 76 -12.73 -0.65 -13.61
C PRO A 76 -13.13 -2.02 -13.06
N LEU A 77 -12.43 -2.53 -12.05
CA LEU A 77 -12.76 -3.83 -11.46
C LEU A 77 -14.01 -3.77 -10.60
N TYR A 78 -14.29 -2.63 -9.96
CA TYR A 78 -15.58 -2.42 -9.32
C TYR A 78 -16.72 -2.57 -10.33
N LEU A 79 -16.64 -1.93 -11.51
CA LEU A 79 -17.65 -2.06 -12.56
C LEU A 79 -17.79 -3.49 -13.09
N ILE A 80 -16.67 -4.12 -13.46
CA ILE A 80 -16.65 -5.49 -14.04
C ILE A 80 -17.29 -6.51 -13.09
N THR A 81 -17.14 -6.33 -11.78
CA THR A 81 -17.67 -7.28 -10.78
C THR A 81 -19.07 -6.94 -10.28
N GLY A 82 -19.77 -5.99 -10.90
CA GLY A 82 -21.08 -5.52 -10.41
C GLY A 82 -20.96 -4.90 -9.01
N GLY A 83 -19.88 -4.18 -8.76
CA GLY A 83 -19.52 -3.55 -7.51
C GLY A 83 -19.07 -4.51 -6.41
N ASN A 84 -18.79 -5.79 -6.66
CA ASN A 84 -18.47 -6.74 -5.60
C ASN A 84 -17.26 -6.25 -4.77
N PRO A 85 -17.32 -6.22 -3.42
CA PRO A 85 -16.22 -5.79 -2.56
C PRO A 85 -14.88 -6.50 -2.81
N ILE A 86 -14.91 -7.72 -3.36
CA ILE A 86 -13.69 -8.44 -3.77
C ILE A 86 -12.87 -7.71 -4.85
N SER A 87 -13.49 -6.81 -5.62
CA SER A 87 -12.80 -6.01 -6.65
C SER A 87 -11.64 -5.19 -6.10
N LEU A 88 -11.76 -4.68 -4.87
CA LEU A 88 -10.73 -3.88 -4.21
C LEU A 88 -9.43 -4.68 -4.01
N PRO A 89 -9.42 -5.79 -3.23
CA PRO A 89 -8.21 -6.58 -3.04
C PRO A 89 -7.70 -7.21 -4.35
N ILE A 90 -8.56 -7.56 -5.32
CA ILE A 90 -8.08 -8.00 -6.65
C ILE A 90 -7.28 -6.87 -7.33
N THR A 91 -7.75 -5.63 -7.28
CA THR A 91 -7.03 -4.48 -7.85
C THR A 91 -5.66 -4.31 -7.21
N SER A 92 -5.55 -4.40 -5.89
CA SER A 92 -4.25 -4.37 -5.20
C SER A 92 -3.31 -5.48 -5.62
N VAL A 93 -3.82 -6.71 -5.75
CA VAL A 93 -3.01 -7.85 -6.22
C VAL A 93 -2.49 -7.61 -7.65
N LEU A 94 -3.30 -7.02 -8.53
CA LEU A 94 -2.86 -6.68 -9.89
C LEU A 94 -1.78 -5.58 -9.89
N ILE A 95 -1.95 -4.53 -9.07
CA ILE A 95 -0.95 -3.46 -8.92
C ILE A 95 0.37 -4.04 -8.40
N ASP A 96 0.32 -4.92 -7.39
CA ASP A 96 1.53 -5.53 -6.85
C ASP A 96 2.18 -6.52 -7.83
N SER A 97 1.38 -7.29 -8.57
CA SER A 97 1.89 -8.18 -9.62
C SER A 97 2.57 -7.39 -10.75
N LEU A 98 2.08 -6.19 -11.05
CA LEU A 98 2.73 -5.26 -11.98
C LEU A 98 4.09 -4.79 -11.44
N THR A 99 4.25 -4.62 -10.13
CA THR A 99 5.56 -4.33 -9.52
C THR A 99 6.57 -5.45 -9.83
N ILE A 100 6.17 -6.71 -9.70
CA ILE A 100 7.04 -7.87 -10.02
C ILE A 100 7.48 -7.82 -11.49
N ALA A 101 6.53 -7.59 -12.39
CA ALA A 101 6.83 -7.44 -13.83
C ALA A 101 7.80 -6.28 -14.08
N LEU A 102 7.60 -5.14 -13.41
CA LEU A 102 8.46 -3.98 -13.57
C LEU A 102 9.86 -4.19 -13.01
N ILE A 103 10.03 -4.96 -11.92
CA ILE A 103 11.35 -5.35 -11.41
C ILE A 103 12.11 -6.19 -12.45
N LEU A 104 11.43 -7.14 -13.11
CA LEU A 104 12.02 -7.94 -14.19
C LEU A 104 12.45 -7.05 -15.38
N VAL A 105 11.58 -6.10 -15.78
CA VAL A 105 11.89 -5.12 -16.83
C VAL A 105 13.07 -4.23 -16.43
N LEU A 106 13.16 -3.81 -15.16
CA LEU A 106 14.27 -3.04 -14.64
C LEU A 106 15.60 -3.81 -14.79
N GLY A 107 15.65 -5.07 -14.37
CA GLY A 107 16.84 -5.91 -14.52
C GLY A 107 17.27 -6.09 -15.97
N TYR A 108 16.32 -6.29 -16.88
CA TYR A 108 16.59 -6.32 -18.32
C TYR A 108 17.16 -4.99 -18.84
N SER A 109 16.57 -3.85 -18.44
CA SER A 109 17.01 -2.52 -18.85
C SER A 109 18.43 -2.17 -18.38
N LEU A 110 18.83 -2.74 -17.24
CA LEU A 110 20.17 -2.61 -16.66
C LEU A 110 21.20 -3.57 -17.28
N LYS A 111 20.76 -4.45 -18.20
CA LYS A 111 21.55 -5.56 -18.73
C LYS A 111 22.10 -6.49 -17.62
N ASN A 112 21.41 -6.54 -16.47
CA ASN A 112 21.72 -7.44 -15.36
C ASN A 112 20.47 -8.27 -15.05
N VAL A 113 20.29 -9.33 -15.84
CA VAL A 113 19.13 -10.23 -15.75
C VAL A 113 19.14 -10.99 -14.42
N SER A 114 20.32 -11.40 -13.93
CA SER A 114 20.46 -12.08 -12.63
C SER A 114 19.94 -11.21 -11.48
N PHE A 115 20.28 -9.92 -11.46
CA PHE A 115 19.70 -8.96 -10.50
C PHE A 115 18.17 -8.90 -10.61
N GLY A 116 17.63 -8.78 -11.83
CA GLY A 116 16.18 -8.74 -12.04
C GLY A 116 15.48 -9.99 -11.51
N TYR A 117 16.03 -11.17 -11.75
CA TYR A 117 15.48 -12.43 -11.27
C TYR A 117 15.58 -12.57 -9.76
N ILE A 118 16.72 -12.26 -9.16
CA ILE A 118 16.90 -12.31 -7.70
C ILE A 118 15.94 -11.34 -7.03
N PHE A 119 15.87 -10.09 -7.50
CA PHE A 119 15.00 -9.08 -6.89
C PHE A 119 13.52 -9.47 -7.04
N ALA A 120 13.09 -9.85 -8.24
CA ALA A 120 11.70 -10.26 -8.47
C ALA A 120 11.34 -11.50 -7.65
N LEU A 121 12.24 -12.49 -7.52
CA LEU A 121 12.03 -13.68 -6.72
C LEU A 121 11.88 -13.33 -5.23
N LEU A 122 12.84 -12.60 -4.65
CA LEU A 122 12.79 -12.22 -3.22
C LEU A 122 11.55 -11.38 -2.90
N TYR A 123 11.18 -10.45 -3.78
CA TYR A 123 9.93 -9.67 -3.65
C TYR A 123 8.68 -10.55 -3.76
N THR A 124 8.70 -11.52 -4.69
CA THR A 124 7.57 -12.42 -4.95
C THR A 124 7.24 -13.29 -3.74
N VAL A 125 8.27 -13.84 -3.08
CA VAL A 125 8.11 -14.81 -1.98
C VAL A 125 8.19 -14.21 -0.58
N SER A 126 8.41 -12.89 -0.47
CA SER A 126 8.45 -12.22 0.84
C SER A 126 7.08 -12.28 1.51
N PRO A 127 6.95 -12.86 2.73
CA PRO A 127 5.64 -13.01 3.37
C PRO A 127 4.95 -11.68 3.65
N SER A 128 5.69 -10.65 4.07
CA SER A 128 5.11 -9.34 4.37
C SER A 128 4.62 -8.61 3.12
N VAL A 129 5.30 -8.79 1.98
CA VAL A 129 4.85 -8.25 0.68
C VAL A 129 3.58 -8.96 0.22
N ILE A 130 3.53 -10.29 0.35
CA ILE A 130 2.34 -11.08 0.02
C ILE A 130 1.15 -10.63 0.87
N ASP A 131 1.32 -10.46 2.18
CA ASP A 131 0.25 -9.99 3.06
C ASP A 131 -0.19 -8.56 2.70
N ALA A 132 0.76 -7.64 2.47
CA ALA A 132 0.48 -6.27 2.05
C ALA A 132 -0.27 -6.19 0.69
N SER A 133 0.01 -7.12 -0.22
CA SER A 133 -0.63 -7.16 -1.55
C SER A 133 -2.14 -7.40 -1.52
N ARG A 134 -2.64 -8.02 -0.44
CA ARG A 134 -4.06 -8.31 -0.25
C ARG A 134 -4.82 -7.15 0.40
N ILE A 135 -4.11 -6.14 0.90
CA ILE A 135 -4.71 -4.95 1.50
C ILE A 135 -5.02 -3.93 0.40
N SER A 136 -6.28 -3.51 0.30
CA SER A 136 -6.70 -2.49 -0.66
C SER A 136 -6.58 -1.09 -0.07
N TRP A 137 -5.49 -0.42 -0.40
CA TRP A 137 -5.24 0.99 -0.11
C TRP A 137 -4.14 1.58 -1.01
N ASN A 138 -4.02 2.91 -1.03
CA ASN A 138 -3.07 3.67 -1.86
C ASN A 138 -1.59 3.32 -1.63
N VAL A 139 -1.24 2.80 -0.44
CA VAL A 139 0.13 2.40 -0.09
C VAL A 139 0.67 1.30 -1.02
N ILE A 140 -0.20 0.46 -1.59
CA ILE A 140 0.22 -0.63 -2.49
C ILE A 140 0.93 -0.12 -3.76
N MET A 141 0.70 1.14 -4.13
CA MET A 141 1.35 1.76 -5.28
C MET A 141 2.80 2.19 -5.00
N VAL A 142 3.23 2.26 -3.73
CA VAL A 142 4.55 2.79 -3.35
C VAL A 142 5.70 1.97 -3.97
N PRO A 143 5.74 0.63 -3.88
CA PRO A 143 6.78 -0.17 -4.55
C PRO A 143 6.76 0.02 -6.07
N LEU A 144 5.59 -0.07 -6.70
CA LEU A 144 5.45 0.12 -8.15
C LEU A 144 6.02 1.47 -8.60
N TRP A 145 5.65 2.54 -7.90
CA TRP A 145 6.09 3.90 -8.25
C TRP A 145 7.58 4.10 -8.03
N PHE A 146 8.11 3.59 -6.91
CA PHE A 146 9.54 3.66 -6.63
C PHE A 146 10.36 2.94 -7.71
N ILE A 147 9.98 1.72 -8.09
CA ILE A 147 10.67 0.97 -9.15
C ILE A 147 10.51 1.69 -10.51
N THR A 148 9.36 2.32 -10.78
CA THR A 148 9.16 3.14 -11.98
C THR A 148 10.12 4.35 -12.01
N ILE A 149 10.31 5.02 -10.87
CA ILE A 149 11.28 6.11 -10.73
C ILE A 149 12.69 5.59 -10.95
N MET A 150 13.08 4.46 -10.35
CA MET A 150 14.41 3.85 -10.59
C MET A 150 14.63 3.48 -12.06
N TYR A 151 13.62 2.90 -12.72
CA TYR A 151 13.64 2.59 -14.14
C TYR A 151 13.82 3.85 -14.99
N TYR A 152 13.02 4.90 -14.73
CA TYR A 152 13.15 6.18 -15.41
C TYR A 152 14.55 6.76 -15.23
N LEU A 153 15.06 6.77 -14.00
CA LEU A 153 16.38 7.31 -13.63
C LEU A 153 17.55 6.42 -14.07
N ASN A 154 17.33 5.24 -14.64
CA ASN A 154 18.41 4.44 -15.24
C ASN A 154 18.83 4.95 -16.63
N LYS A 155 17.96 5.66 -17.36
CA LYS A 155 18.25 6.10 -18.75
C LYS A 155 19.36 7.14 -18.84
N SER A 156 20.29 7.03 -19.79
CA SER A 156 21.39 8.00 -19.92
C SER A 156 20.97 9.35 -20.53
N LYS A 157 19.95 9.33 -21.38
CA LYS A 157 19.42 10.51 -22.09
C LYS A 157 17.90 10.45 -22.10
N TYR A 158 17.29 11.62 -22.24
CA TYR A 158 15.84 11.79 -22.30
C TYR A 158 15.47 12.67 -23.49
N SER A 159 14.49 12.23 -24.27
CA SER A 159 13.73 13.05 -25.22
C SER A 159 12.83 14.05 -24.48
N ASN A 160 12.27 15.02 -25.20
CA ASN A 160 11.35 15.99 -24.60
C ASN A 160 10.07 15.33 -24.05
N LEU A 161 9.53 14.32 -24.76
CA LEU A 161 8.41 13.53 -24.27
C LEU A 161 8.77 12.78 -23.00
N GLU A 162 9.95 12.18 -22.91
CA GLU A 162 10.37 11.48 -21.69
C GLU A 162 10.58 12.44 -20.53
N LEU A 163 11.11 13.64 -20.76
CA LEU A 163 11.18 14.69 -19.73
C LEU A 163 9.79 15.09 -19.23
N PHE A 164 8.83 15.26 -20.14
CA PHE A 164 7.43 15.48 -19.79
C PHE A 164 6.86 14.33 -18.94
N LEU A 165 7.08 13.08 -19.36
CA LEU A 165 6.66 11.91 -18.59
C LEU A 165 7.36 11.81 -17.23
N GLY A 166 8.60 12.29 -17.10
CA GLY A 166 9.29 12.43 -15.83
C GLY A 166 8.60 13.42 -14.89
N GLY A 167 8.12 14.55 -15.42
CA GLY A 167 7.26 15.49 -14.69
C GLY A 167 5.96 14.84 -14.22
N VAL A 168 5.28 14.11 -15.11
CA VAL A 168 4.04 13.37 -14.79
C VAL A 168 4.29 12.34 -13.69
N LEU A 169 5.40 11.59 -13.78
CA LEU A 169 5.80 10.59 -12.80
C LEU A 169 6.03 11.22 -11.42
N ALA A 170 6.72 12.35 -11.38
CA ALA A 170 6.99 13.07 -10.15
C ALA A 170 5.73 13.71 -9.54
N ALA A 171 4.83 14.28 -10.34
CA ALA A 171 3.58 14.86 -9.82
C ALA A 171 2.61 13.79 -9.32
N SER A 172 2.57 12.64 -9.98
CA SER A 172 1.71 11.52 -9.57
C SER A 172 2.00 11.00 -8.16
N THR A 173 3.17 11.28 -7.56
CA THR A 173 3.41 10.91 -6.15
C THR A 173 2.46 11.60 -5.18
N TRP A 174 1.91 12.77 -5.55
CA TRP A 174 0.85 13.45 -4.80
C TRP A 174 -0.47 12.66 -4.75
N HIS A 175 -0.63 11.65 -5.61
CA HIS A 175 -1.81 10.79 -5.65
C HIS A 175 -1.60 9.45 -4.93
N ILE A 176 -0.38 9.20 -4.45
CA ILE A 176 0.01 7.87 -3.95
C ILE A 176 0.22 7.92 -2.46
N HIS A 177 1.25 8.61 -1.99
CA HIS A 177 1.61 8.62 -0.58
C HIS A 177 2.57 9.77 -0.25
N ALA A 178 2.40 10.38 0.93
CA ALA A 178 3.22 11.52 1.35
C ALA A 178 4.72 11.23 1.36
N ALA A 179 5.12 10.00 1.72
CA ALA A 179 6.54 9.60 1.75
C ALA A 179 7.24 9.68 0.38
N LEU A 180 6.50 9.64 -0.73
CA LEU A 180 7.07 9.73 -2.08
C LEU A 180 7.15 11.18 -2.62
N ILE A 181 6.34 12.09 -2.08
CA ILE A 181 6.19 13.46 -2.61
C ILE A 181 7.52 14.22 -2.66
N PRO A 182 8.31 14.30 -1.57
CA PRO A 182 9.59 15.01 -1.62
C PRO A 182 10.67 14.17 -2.29
N LEU A 183 10.51 12.84 -2.27
CA LEU A 183 11.52 11.91 -2.76
C LEU A 183 11.66 11.98 -4.28
N ALA A 184 10.56 12.05 -5.04
CA ALA A 184 10.63 12.11 -6.50
C ALA A 184 11.42 13.33 -7.02
N PRO A 185 11.14 14.58 -6.58
CA PRO A 185 11.97 15.73 -6.92
C PRO A 185 13.42 15.60 -6.49
N LEU A 186 13.69 15.11 -5.27
CA LEU A 186 15.06 14.93 -4.77
C LEU A 186 15.86 13.95 -5.65
N LEU A 187 15.24 12.87 -6.10
CA LEU A 187 15.88 11.89 -6.98
C LEU A 187 16.13 12.44 -8.38
N MET A 188 15.22 13.27 -8.90
CA MET A 188 15.45 13.99 -10.16
C MET A 188 16.60 15.00 -10.02
N LEU A 189 16.68 15.74 -8.90
CA LEU A 189 17.79 16.66 -8.63
C LEU A 189 19.12 15.93 -8.47
N ALA A 190 19.16 14.77 -7.83
CA ALA A 190 20.36 13.93 -7.75
C ALA A 190 20.90 13.54 -9.14
N LYS A 191 20.04 13.57 -10.16
CA LYS A 191 20.37 13.32 -11.56
C LYS A 191 20.47 14.56 -12.45
N ALA A 192 20.39 15.76 -11.88
CA ALA A 192 20.19 17.03 -12.58
C ALA A 192 21.12 17.27 -13.77
N ARG A 193 22.39 16.85 -13.66
CA ARG A 193 23.39 16.96 -14.75
C ARG A 193 22.95 16.24 -16.04
N SER A 194 22.18 15.16 -15.92
CA SER A 194 21.65 14.40 -17.06
C SER A 194 20.24 14.80 -17.48
N LEU A 195 19.48 15.45 -16.59
CA LEU A 195 18.07 15.82 -16.82
C LEU A 195 17.89 17.21 -17.46
N SER A 196 18.98 17.88 -17.84
CA SER A 196 18.95 19.20 -18.49
C SER A 196 18.09 20.24 -17.75
N LEU A 197 18.05 20.16 -16.41
CA LEU A 197 17.19 20.99 -15.56
C LEU A 197 17.48 22.50 -15.67
N PHE A 198 18.66 22.85 -16.18
CA PHE A 198 19.12 24.23 -16.39
C PHE A 198 19.03 24.68 -17.87
N THR A 199 18.20 24.01 -18.67
CA THR A 199 17.95 24.36 -20.07
C THR A 199 16.46 24.67 -20.27
N PRO A 200 16.04 25.32 -21.37
CA PRO A 200 14.62 25.51 -21.69
C PRO A 200 13.80 24.21 -21.72
N ARG A 201 14.47 23.04 -21.82
CA ARG A 201 13.83 21.73 -21.76
C ARG A 201 13.20 21.42 -20.40
N ILE A 202 13.54 22.17 -19.34
CA ILE A 202 12.86 22.10 -18.04
C ILE A 202 11.36 22.37 -18.18
N LEU A 203 10.93 23.15 -19.18
CA LEU A 203 9.53 23.44 -19.45
C LEU A 203 8.72 22.16 -19.74
N PHE A 204 9.33 21.13 -20.33
CA PHE A 204 8.65 19.84 -20.51
C PHE A 204 8.38 19.15 -19.17
N ILE A 205 9.34 19.15 -18.25
CA ILE A 205 9.16 18.58 -16.90
C ILE A 205 8.09 19.37 -16.15
N VAL A 206 8.15 20.70 -16.18
CA VAL A 206 7.16 21.56 -15.50
C VAL A 206 5.76 21.34 -16.07
N ALA A 207 5.61 21.33 -17.40
CA ALA A 207 4.34 21.04 -18.05
C ALA A 207 3.80 19.65 -17.66
N GLY A 208 4.67 18.64 -17.64
CA GLY A 208 4.31 17.29 -17.21
C GLY A 208 3.93 17.21 -15.74
N TYR A 209 4.56 18.01 -14.88
CA TYR A 209 4.29 18.03 -13.45
C TYR A 209 2.95 18.72 -13.11
N LEU A 210 2.59 19.78 -13.83
CA LEU A 210 1.33 20.49 -13.59
C LEU A 210 0.10 19.66 -13.98
N LEU A 211 0.23 18.78 -14.98
CA LEU A 211 -0.92 18.02 -15.50
C LEU A 211 -1.57 17.11 -14.44
N PRO A 212 -0.86 16.20 -13.73
CA PRO A 212 -1.47 15.37 -12.69
C PRO A 212 -1.95 16.18 -11.49
N LEU A 213 -1.37 17.34 -11.21
CA LEU A 213 -1.81 18.19 -10.09
C LEU A 213 -3.14 18.88 -10.34
N SER A 214 -3.62 18.94 -11.59
CA SER A 214 -4.86 19.62 -11.96
C SER A 214 -6.08 19.30 -11.06
N PRO A 215 -6.43 18.04 -10.72
CA PRO A 215 -7.54 17.77 -9.79
C PRO A 215 -7.34 18.41 -8.41
N LEU A 216 -6.14 18.35 -7.84
CA LEU A 216 -5.85 18.94 -6.53
C LEU A 216 -5.91 20.46 -6.57
N VAL A 217 -5.40 21.08 -7.64
CA VAL A 217 -5.46 22.54 -7.84
C VAL A 217 -6.91 23.00 -8.02
N LEU A 218 -7.71 22.29 -8.84
CA LEU A 218 -9.12 22.59 -9.03
C LEU A 218 -9.93 22.42 -7.73
N PHE A 219 -9.63 21.39 -6.94
CA PHE A 219 -10.21 21.21 -5.62
C PHE A 219 -9.88 22.40 -4.73
N ASP A 220 -8.62 22.79 -4.66
CA ASP A 220 -8.17 23.87 -3.77
C ASP A 220 -8.81 25.21 -4.13
N ILE A 221 -8.94 25.53 -5.42
CA ILE A 221 -9.65 26.72 -5.91
C ILE A 221 -11.12 26.69 -5.49
N ARG A 222 -11.80 25.54 -5.67
CA ARG A 222 -13.22 25.37 -5.31
C ARG A 222 -13.48 25.48 -3.80
N HIS A 223 -12.47 25.22 -2.98
CA HIS A 223 -12.55 25.21 -1.52
C HIS A 223 -11.70 26.31 -0.87
N VAL A 224 -11.47 27.41 -1.60
CA VAL A 224 -10.84 28.64 -1.07
C VAL A 224 -9.50 28.38 -0.36
N GLY A 225 -8.66 27.55 -0.96
CA GLY A 225 -7.31 27.28 -0.45
C GLY A 225 -7.24 26.24 0.68
N LEU A 226 -8.30 25.45 0.93
CA LEU A 226 -8.32 24.43 1.98
C LEU A 226 -7.11 23.47 1.92
N GLN A 227 -6.81 22.90 0.76
CA GLN A 227 -5.71 21.97 0.58
C GLN A 227 -4.36 22.64 0.86
N SER A 228 -4.16 23.86 0.34
CA SER A 228 -2.95 24.65 0.63
C SER A 228 -2.81 24.96 2.12
N ASN A 229 -3.91 25.28 2.80
CA ASN A 229 -3.93 25.54 4.23
C ASN A 229 -3.61 24.29 5.05
N LEU A 230 -4.14 23.12 4.68
CA LEU A 230 -3.82 21.85 5.35
C LEU A 230 -2.34 21.49 5.20
N ILE A 231 -1.75 21.67 4.00
CA ILE A 231 -0.31 21.45 3.78
C ILE A 231 0.51 22.43 4.63
N LYS A 232 0.12 23.71 4.65
CA LYS A 232 0.77 24.76 5.45
C LYS A 232 0.73 24.41 6.95
N GLN A 233 -0.43 24.00 7.46
CA GLN A 233 -0.59 23.58 8.86
C GLN A 233 0.23 22.34 9.19
N MET A 234 0.30 21.37 8.28
CA MET A 234 1.14 20.17 8.47
C MET A 234 2.62 20.53 8.59
N VAL A 235 3.11 21.49 7.80
CA VAL A 235 4.52 21.89 7.78
C VAL A 235 4.87 22.84 8.93
N MET A 236 4.01 23.83 9.21
CA MET A 236 4.30 24.91 10.16
C MET A 236 3.65 24.73 11.54
N GLY A 237 2.52 24.03 11.63
CA GLY A 237 1.65 24.00 12.81
C GLY A 237 1.94 22.92 13.85
N GLN A 238 3.05 22.17 13.72
CA GLN A 238 3.32 21.00 14.58
C GLN A 238 4.29 21.24 15.73
N GLU A 239 4.70 22.48 16.02
CA GLU A 239 5.73 22.72 17.04
C GLU A 239 5.37 22.18 18.43
N SER A 240 4.09 22.20 18.83
CA SER A 240 3.62 21.68 20.12
C SER A 240 3.52 20.15 20.21
N VAL A 241 3.62 19.42 19.10
CA VAL A 241 3.46 17.95 19.04
C VAL A 241 4.79 17.25 18.70
N ARG A 242 5.84 18.01 18.40
CA ARG A 242 7.15 17.45 18.02
C ARG A 242 7.84 16.79 19.20
N GLN A 243 8.26 15.55 18.97
CA GLN A 243 9.07 14.78 19.92
C GLN A 243 10.57 15.04 19.70
N PRO A 244 11.43 14.77 20.71
CA PRO A 244 12.87 14.91 20.58
C PRO A 244 13.42 14.15 19.36
N ILE A 245 14.34 14.79 18.63
CA ILE A 245 14.86 14.24 17.36
C ILE A 245 15.47 12.83 17.53
N LEU A 246 16.09 12.56 18.67
CA LEU A 246 16.68 11.26 18.99
C LEU A 246 15.61 10.17 19.16
N GLU A 247 14.47 10.48 19.77
CA GLU A 247 13.35 9.53 19.90
C GLU A 247 12.75 9.21 18.53
N VAL A 248 12.54 10.24 17.70
CA VAL A 248 12.00 10.07 16.35
C VAL A 248 12.99 9.29 15.47
N ALA A 249 14.28 9.59 15.56
CA ALA A 249 15.33 8.86 14.83
C ALA A 249 15.44 7.40 15.29
N HIS A 250 15.36 7.13 16.60
CA HIS A 250 15.31 5.77 17.12
C HIS A 250 14.08 5.02 16.59
N SER A 251 12.89 5.64 16.64
CA SER A 251 11.67 5.05 16.08
C SER A 251 11.79 4.80 14.57
N ALA A 252 12.36 5.74 13.81
CA ALA A 252 12.63 5.60 12.39
C ALA A 252 13.51 4.39 12.08
N LEU A 253 14.63 4.24 12.79
CA LEU A 253 15.53 3.09 12.62
C LEU A 253 14.88 1.77 13.05
N SER A 254 14.16 1.77 14.18
CA SER A 254 13.47 0.59 14.71
C SER A 254 12.37 0.08 13.78
N ARG A 255 11.57 0.98 13.20
CA ARG A 255 10.52 0.64 12.23
C ARG A 255 11.08 0.29 10.85
N TYR A 256 12.14 0.96 10.42
CA TYR A 256 12.87 0.58 9.21
C TYR A 256 13.42 -0.85 9.32
N GLY A 257 14.06 -1.16 10.44
CA GLY A 257 14.55 -2.50 10.71
C GLY A 257 13.45 -3.54 10.91
N LYS A 258 12.30 -3.16 11.50
CA LYS A 258 11.09 -4.00 11.50
C LYS A 258 10.67 -4.35 10.08
N ASN A 259 10.55 -3.37 9.17
CA ASN A 259 10.17 -3.63 7.78
C ASN A 259 11.16 -4.56 7.05
N LEU A 260 12.46 -4.37 7.25
CA LEU A 260 13.48 -5.25 6.68
C LEU A 260 13.40 -6.67 7.26
N ALA A 261 13.26 -6.80 8.58
CA ALA A 261 13.10 -8.09 9.24
C ALA A 261 11.81 -8.79 8.81
N MET A 262 10.73 -8.04 8.61
CA MET A 262 9.48 -8.58 8.06
C MET A 262 9.65 -9.03 6.61
N PHE A 263 10.35 -8.25 5.78
CA PHE A 263 10.62 -8.61 4.40
C PHE A 263 11.43 -9.92 4.29
N PHE A 264 12.48 -10.06 5.11
CA PHE A 264 13.42 -11.19 5.06
C PHE A 264 13.11 -12.33 6.05
N GLY A 265 12.05 -12.23 6.86
CA GLY A 265 11.75 -13.21 7.91
C GLY A 265 10.26 -13.41 8.24
N GLY A 266 9.36 -12.61 7.67
CA GLY A 266 7.91 -12.71 7.87
C GLY A 266 7.39 -11.74 8.94
N LYS A 267 7.03 -12.23 10.13
CA LYS A 267 6.58 -11.36 11.23
C LYS A 267 7.76 -10.91 12.07
N SER A 268 7.77 -9.64 12.48
CA SER A 268 8.84 -9.10 13.33
C SER A 268 8.36 -7.92 14.16
N ASP A 269 8.96 -7.75 15.33
CA ASP A 269 8.81 -6.57 16.19
C ASP A 269 9.78 -5.46 15.77
N LEU A 270 9.74 -4.33 16.49
CA LEU A 270 10.69 -3.24 16.31
C LEU A 270 12.13 -3.74 16.43
N ASN A 271 12.98 -3.41 15.46
CA ASN A 271 14.34 -3.94 15.39
C ASN A 271 15.35 -2.87 14.96
N THR A 272 15.91 -2.15 15.93
CA THR A 272 16.87 -1.06 15.66
C THR A 272 18.16 -1.58 15.04
N ILE A 273 18.62 -2.77 15.44
CA ILE A 273 19.90 -3.34 14.97
C ILE A 273 19.83 -3.56 13.45
N VAL A 274 18.76 -4.21 12.97
CA VAL A 274 18.56 -4.42 11.52
C VAL A 274 18.42 -3.08 10.79
N GLY A 275 17.77 -2.09 11.41
CA GLY A 275 17.68 -0.74 10.86
C GLY A 275 19.03 -0.05 10.70
N ILE A 276 19.91 -0.15 11.71
CA ILE A 276 21.28 0.37 11.67
C ILE A 276 22.09 -0.35 10.60
N LEU A 277 22.00 -1.68 10.51
CA LEU A 277 22.68 -2.44 9.45
C LEU A 277 22.24 -1.99 8.05
N GLY A 278 20.93 -1.79 7.86
CA GLY A 278 20.38 -1.28 6.61
C GLY A 278 20.85 0.15 6.28
N LEU A 279 20.96 1.03 7.28
CA LEU A 279 21.48 2.39 7.10
C LEU A 279 22.99 2.37 6.80
N SER A 280 23.78 1.57 7.51
CA SER A 280 25.21 1.40 7.27
C SER A 280 25.48 0.89 5.86
N LEU A 281 24.72 -0.12 5.41
CA LEU A 281 24.80 -0.61 4.02
C LEU A 281 24.49 0.50 3.01
N SER A 282 23.45 1.30 3.27
CA SER A 282 23.10 2.46 2.44
C SER A 282 24.26 3.46 2.34
N ILE A 283 24.85 3.85 3.48
CA ILE A 283 25.98 4.79 3.54
C ILE A 283 27.17 4.27 2.73
N LEU A 284 27.52 2.99 2.88
CA LEU A 284 28.59 2.38 2.08
C LEU A 284 28.28 2.43 0.57
N MET A 285 27.03 2.15 0.20
CA MET A 285 26.61 2.11 -1.21
C MET A 285 26.45 3.51 -1.85
N LEU A 286 26.41 4.61 -1.07
CA LEU A 286 26.51 5.97 -1.61
C LEU A 286 27.84 6.22 -2.35
N PHE A 287 28.90 5.51 -1.97
CA PHE A 287 30.22 5.61 -2.61
C PHE A 287 30.42 4.60 -3.74
N SER A 288 29.38 3.82 -4.10
CA SER A 288 29.46 2.86 -5.19
C SER A 288 29.66 3.54 -6.54
N LYS A 289 30.47 2.93 -7.43
CA LYS A 289 30.57 3.34 -8.83
C LYS A 289 29.26 3.14 -9.60
N ASN A 290 28.39 2.23 -9.13
CA ASN A 290 27.09 1.97 -9.75
C ASN A 290 26.09 3.06 -9.36
N MET A 291 25.63 3.82 -10.35
CA MET A 291 24.67 4.90 -10.17
C MET A 291 23.35 4.45 -9.53
N MET A 292 22.86 3.26 -9.89
CA MET A 292 21.62 2.74 -9.32
C MET A 292 21.74 2.49 -7.82
N LEU A 293 22.88 1.92 -7.37
CA LEU A 293 23.13 1.70 -5.95
C LEU A 293 23.19 3.01 -5.18
N ARG A 294 23.83 4.05 -5.75
CA ARG A 294 23.86 5.38 -5.14
C ARG A 294 22.47 6.01 -5.02
N LEU A 295 21.64 5.91 -6.05
CA LEU A 295 20.27 6.43 -6.03
C LEU A 295 19.39 5.66 -5.04
N ALA A 296 19.52 4.34 -4.96
CA ALA A 296 18.83 3.52 -3.97
C ALA A 296 19.25 3.92 -2.54
N SER A 297 20.55 4.05 -2.27
CA SER A 297 21.07 4.53 -0.98
C SER A 297 20.57 5.92 -0.61
N PHE A 298 20.62 6.85 -1.56
CA PHE A 298 20.07 8.19 -1.35
C PHE A 298 18.58 8.15 -1.04
N SER A 299 17.82 7.25 -1.68
CA SER A 299 16.38 7.07 -1.40
C SER A 299 16.12 6.61 0.02
N ILE A 300 16.94 5.69 0.55
CA ILE A 300 16.86 5.21 1.94
C ILE A 300 17.08 6.37 2.91
N ILE A 301 18.18 7.11 2.71
CA ILE A 301 18.56 8.21 3.60
C ILE A 301 17.53 9.34 3.54
N ALA A 302 17.13 9.74 2.34
CA ALA A 302 16.11 10.76 2.16
C ALA A 302 14.78 10.35 2.81
N ASN A 303 14.33 9.10 2.65
CA ASN A 303 13.09 8.64 3.27
C ASN A 303 13.16 8.63 4.80
N LEU A 304 14.29 8.22 5.40
CA LEU A 304 14.51 8.30 6.85
C LEU A 304 14.52 9.76 7.34
N CYS A 305 15.23 10.66 6.65
CA CYS A 305 15.25 12.09 6.98
C CYS A 305 13.86 12.72 6.90
N LEU A 306 13.05 12.37 5.89
CA LEU A 306 11.69 12.88 5.75
C LEU A 306 10.81 12.51 6.94
N VAL A 307 10.90 11.26 7.41
CA VAL A 307 10.16 10.81 8.59
C VAL A 307 10.67 11.48 9.86
N ILE A 308 11.98 11.69 10.00
CA ILE A 308 12.55 12.44 11.13
C ILE A 308 12.04 13.89 11.14
N ILE A 309 11.93 14.54 9.97
CA ILE A 309 11.39 15.89 9.83
C ILE A 309 9.90 15.98 10.20
N LEU A 310 9.14 14.89 10.05
CA LEU A 310 7.75 14.84 10.56
C LEU A 310 7.70 15.03 12.08
N GLY A 311 8.77 14.68 12.81
CA GLY A 311 8.93 14.96 14.23
C GLY A 311 8.02 14.15 15.16
N ILE A 312 7.50 13.01 14.69
CA ILE A 312 6.57 12.16 15.44
C ILE A 312 7.08 10.73 15.40
N ALA A 313 7.23 10.09 16.56
CA ALA A 313 7.73 8.73 16.72
C ALA A 313 6.63 7.66 16.56
N SER A 314 5.36 8.00 16.69
CA SER A 314 4.21 7.09 16.52
C SER A 314 3.76 6.89 15.07
N PHE A 315 4.52 7.37 14.09
CA PHE A 315 4.20 7.22 12.67
C PHE A 315 4.14 5.73 12.24
N PRO A 316 3.27 5.36 11.30
CA PRO A 316 3.20 3.98 10.80
C PRO A 316 4.42 3.55 10.00
N GLU A 317 4.87 2.31 10.17
CA GLU A 317 6.07 1.80 9.49
C GLU A 317 5.99 1.79 7.94
N TYR A 318 4.80 1.79 7.34
CA TYR A 318 4.65 1.83 5.88
C TYR A 318 5.16 3.14 5.25
N TYR A 319 5.38 4.21 6.03
CA TYR A 319 6.08 5.41 5.56
C TYR A 319 7.53 5.14 5.12
N LEU A 320 8.12 4.02 5.57
CA LEU A 320 9.48 3.61 5.28
C LEU A 320 9.55 2.49 4.22
N LEU A 321 8.44 2.20 3.53
CA LEU A 321 8.40 1.16 2.51
C LEU A 321 9.37 1.43 1.37
N THR A 322 9.56 2.70 0.98
CA THR A 322 10.56 3.06 -0.04
C THR A 322 11.97 2.70 0.38
N ALA A 323 12.36 3.01 1.62
CA ALA A 323 13.65 2.59 2.17
C ALA A 323 13.80 1.06 2.16
N THR A 324 12.75 0.32 2.53
CA THR A 324 12.75 -1.15 2.49
C THR A 324 12.99 -1.68 1.08
N ILE A 325 12.24 -1.23 0.08
CA ILE A 325 12.37 -1.70 -1.31
C ILE A 325 13.73 -1.30 -1.91
N ALA A 326 14.24 -0.10 -1.59
CA ALA A 326 15.58 0.34 -2.00
C ALA A 326 16.69 -0.56 -1.43
N THR A 327 16.55 -1.02 -0.18
CA THR A 327 17.51 -1.95 0.43
C THR A 327 17.47 -3.33 -0.20
N VAL A 328 16.28 -3.84 -0.51
CA VAL A 328 16.13 -5.12 -1.22
C VAL A 328 16.75 -5.02 -2.61
N LEU A 329 16.60 -3.88 -3.29
CA LEU A 329 17.27 -3.60 -4.56
C LEU A 329 18.80 -3.68 -4.41
N ILE A 330 19.38 -3.01 -3.41
CA ILE A 330 20.82 -3.05 -3.13
C ILE A 330 21.29 -4.49 -2.86
N ILE A 331 20.61 -5.21 -1.97
CA ILE A 331 20.95 -6.60 -1.60
C ILE A 331 20.90 -7.50 -2.84
N SER A 332 19.84 -7.39 -3.65
CA SER A 332 19.69 -8.19 -4.88
C SER A 332 20.81 -7.90 -5.88
N ALA A 333 21.24 -6.64 -5.99
CA ALA A 333 22.32 -6.25 -6.88
C ALA A 333 23.68 -6.79 -6.40
N LEU A 334 23.93 -6.82 -5.08
CA LEU A 334 25.14 -7.44 -4.52
C LEU A 334 25.15 -8.96 -4.72
N LEU A 335 24.03 -9.64 -4.44
CA LEU A 335 23.90 -11.09 -4.62
C LEU A 335 24.03 -11.52 -6.09
N SER A 336 23.66 -10.65 -7.03
CA SER A 336 23.78 -10.93 -8.47
C SER A 336 25.21 -10.99 -9.00
N GLN A 337 26.21 -10.58 -8.21
CA GLN A 337 27.61 -10.50 -8.66
C GLN A 337 28.33 -11.85 -8.68
N SER A 338 27.78 -12.88 -8.03
CA SER A 338 28.43 -14.20 -7.95
C SER A 338 27.43 -15.35 -8.02
N HIS A 339 27.93 -16.52 -8.40
CA HIS A 339 27.15 -17.75 -8.39
C HIS A 339 26.69 -18.12 -6.96
N LEU A 340 27.57 -17.95 -5.97
CA LEU A 340 27.22 -18.17 -4.56
C LEU A 340 26.10 -17.24 -4.08
N GLY A 341 26.12 -15.97 -4.49
CA GLY A 341 25.02 -15.04 -4.17
C GLY A 341 23.69 -15.43 -4.81
N THR A 342 23.74 -16.02 -6.01
CA THR A 342 22.55 -16.59 -6.68
C THR A 342 22.02 -17.81 -5.92
N ILE A 343 22.88 -18.75 -5.52
CA ILE A 343 22.49 -19.90 -4.69
C ILE A 343 21.88 -19.41 -3.36
N PHE A 344 22.55 -18.46 -2.69
CA PHE A 344 22.06 -17.90 -1.44
C PHE A 344 20.67 -17.29 -1.60
N SER A 345 20.42 -16.57 -2.72
CA SER A 345 19.10 -16.01 -3.02
C SER A 345 18.03 -17.08 -3.17
N LEU A 346 18.35 -18.23 -3.79
CA LEU A 346 17.43 -19.36 -3.91
C LEU A 346 17.14 -20.00 -2.55
N VAL A 347 18.16 -20.21 -1.72
CA VAL A 347 18.00 -20.74 -0.35
C VAL A 347 17.16 -19.78 0.50
N LEU A 348 17.43 -18.48 0.41
CA LEU A 348 16.66 -17.45 1.08
C LEU A 348 15.21 -17.43 0.59
N ALA A 349 14.97 -17.58 -0.71
CA ALA A 349 13.61 -17.67 -1.26
C ALA A 349 12.85 -18.89 -0.72
N LEU A 350 13.49 -20.06 -0.63
CA LEU A 350 12.91 -21.26 -0.02
C LEU A 350 12.60 -21.06 1.46
N TYR A 351 13.51 -20.42 2.20
CA TYR A 351 13.27 -20.03 3.58
C TYR A 351 12.05 -19.11 3.71
N LEU A 352 11.93 -18.08 2.87
CA LEU A 352 10.80 -17.14 2.88
C LEU A 352 9.47 -17.84 2.55
N LEU A 353 9.47 -18.76 1.57
CA LEU A 353 8.31 -19.59 1.26
C LEU A 353 7.83 -20.38 2.49
N SER A 354 8.75 -20.90 3.31
CA SER A 354 8.41 -21.61 4.55
C SER A 354 7.76 -20.74 5.63
N LYS A 355 7.83 -19.40 5.50
CA LYS A 355 7.27 -18.43 6.45
C LYS A 355 5.90 -17.91 6.03
N ILE A 356 5.42 -18.24 4.83
CA ILE A 356 4.11 -17.81 4.35
C ILE A 356 3.03 -18.56 5.13
N ASN A 357 2.03 -17.82 5.61
CA ASN A 357 0.88 -18.38 6.32
C ASN A 357 -0.41 -18.02 5.56
N PHE A 358 -1.19 -19.04 5.23
CA PHE A 358 -2.50 -18.89 4.57
C PHE A 358 -3.68 -19.14 5.51
N ALA A 359 -3.45 -19.18 6.83
CA ALA A 359 -4.50 -19.28 7.83
C ALA A 359 -5.48 -18.10 7.68
N PRO A 360 -6.79 -18.35 7.53
CA PRO A 360 -7.80 -17.31 7.40
C PRO A 360 -7.70 -16.24 8.49
N SER A 361 -7.86 -14.98 8.10
CA SER A 361 -7.97 -13.88 9.05
C SER A 361 -9.36 -13.90 9.70
N PRO A 362 -9.47 -13.79 11.04
CA PRO A 362 -10.75 -13.62 11.71
C PRO A 362 -11.54 -12.40 11.18
N TYR A 363 -10.84 -11.40 10.66
CA TYR A 363 -11.40 -10.15 10.12
C TYR A 363 -11.42 -10.10 8.59
N GLY A 364 -11.16 -11.23 7.91
CA GLY A 364 -11.18 -11.30 6.45
C GLY A 364 -12.53 -10.91 5.87
N LEU A 365 -12.51 -10.35 4.66
CA LEU A 365 -13.70 -9.95 3.89
C LEU A 365 -14.74 -11.07 3.82
N GLU A 366 -14.29 -12.33 3.68
CA GLU A 366 -15.17 -13.50 3.65
C GLU A 366 -16.06 -13.62 4.88
N ASN A 367 -15.53 -13.36 6.07
CA ASN A 367 -16.30 -13.43 7.31
C ASN A 367 -17.35 -12.33 7.39
N LYS A 368 -16.99 -11.09 7.00
CA LYS A 368 -17.96 -9.98 6.92
C LYS A 368 -19.06 -10.26 5.88
N LEU A 369 -18.72 -10.89 4.76
CA LEU A 369 -19.71 -11.31 3.75
C LEU A 369 -20.64 -12.41 4.27
N LYS A 370 -20.11 -13.43 4.96
CA LYS A 370 -20.93 -14.49 5.57
C LYS A 370 -21.87 -13.93 6.65
N LEU A 371 -21.36 -13.02 7.49
CA LEU A 371 -22.15 -12.32 8.50
C LEU A 371 -23.29 -11.51 7.86
N ALA A 372 -23.00 -10.70 6.83
CA ALA A 372 -24.02 -9.92 6.13
C ALA A 372 -25.10 -10.81 5.48
N ARG A 373 -24.70 -11.93 4.86
CA ARG A 373 -25.64 -12.91 4.30
C ARG A 373 -26.50 -13.56 5.37
N ARG A 374 -25.95 -13.87 6.55
CA ARG A 374 -26.72 -14.44 7.66
C ARG A 374 -27.81 -13.49 8.11
N ILE A 375 -27.52 -12.20 8.27
CA ILE A 375 -28.52 -11.20 8.65
C ILE A 375 -29.63 -11.12 7.58
N ALA A 376 -29.27 -11.14 6.30
CA ALA A 376 -30.25 -11.09 5.21
C ALA A 376 -31.14 -12.34 5.10
N GLN A 377 -30.68 -13.50 5.56
CA GLN A 377 -31.51 -14.71 5.67
C GLN A 377 -32.56 -14.61 6.79
N GLU A 378 -32.32 -13.75 7.78
CA GLU A 378 -33.16 -13.62 8.96
C GLU A 378 -34.24 -12.53 8.81
N THR A 379 -33.98 -11.50 8.01
CA THR A 379 -34.90 -10.36 7.84
C THR A 379 -34.52 -9.46 6.65
N SER A 380 -35.50 -8.72 6.12
CA SER A 380 -35.29 -7.58 5.21
C SER A 380 -35.11 -6.24 5.94
N GLU A 381 -35.43 -6.18 7.24
CA GLU A 381 -35.32 -4.97 8.07
C GLU A 381 -34.66 -5.29 9.41
N ALA A 382 -33.59 -4.57 9.78
CA ALA A 382 -32.79 -4.87 10.97
C ALA A 382 -32.35 -3.60 11.73
N SER A 383 -32.28 -3.69 13.05
CA SER A 383 -31.54 -2.75 13.90
C SER A 383 -30.24 -3.45 14.30
N ILE A 384 -29.08 -2.82 14.10
CA ILE A 384 -27.79 -3.47 14.38
C ILE A 384 -27.05 -2.69 15.46
N ILE A 385 -26.72 -3.37 16.55
CA ILE A 385 -25.91 -2.89 17.65
C ILE A 385 -24.49 -3.42 17.46
N TYR A 386 -23.50 -2.55 17.55
CA TYR A 386 -22.09 -2.90 17.46
C TYR A 386 -21.45 -2.86 18.84
N ASP A 387 -21.01 -4.02 19.33
CA ASP A 387 -20.20 -4.17 20.53
C ASP A 387 -18.79 -4.61 20.10
N LEU A 388 -18.14 -3.74 19.33
CA LEU A 388 -16.87 -3.99 18.67
C LEU A 388 -15.85 -2.90 19.03
N PRO A 389 -14.54 -3.21 19.01
CA PRO A 389 -13.51 -2.20 19.09
C PRO A 389 -13.67 -1.14 17.99
N PHE A 390 -13.18 0.08 18.25
CA PHE A 390 -13.29 1.20 17.33
C PHE A 390 -12.82 0.83 15.91
N GLY A 391 -13.67 1.08 14.91
CA GLY A 391 -13.39 0.87 13.49
C GLY A 391 -13.61 -0.55 12.99
N ARG A 392 -13.88 -1.55 13.85
CA ARG A 392 -14.13 -2.95 13.43
C ARG A 392 -15.49 -3.15 12.76
N ASP A 393 -16.45 -2.31 13.08
CA ASP A 393 -17.77 -2.21 12.45
C ASP A 393 -17.68 -1.75 10.98
N SER A 394 -16.58 -1.09 10.59
CA SER A 394 -16.36 -0.57 9.24
C SER A 394 -16.67 -1.60 8.16
N GLY A 395 -17.42 -1.16 7.16
CA GLY A 395 -17.84 -1.99 6.02
C GLY A 395 -19.05 -2.88 6.29
N ILE A 396 -19.34 -3.27 7.53
CA ILE A 396 -20.49 -4.15 7.83
C ILE A 396 -21.83 -3.51 7.39
N PRO A 397 -22.16 -2.25 7.74
CA PRO A 397 -23.42 -1.63 7.32
C PRO A 397 -23.61 -1.66 5.79
N LEU A 398 -22.52 -1.38 5.06
CA LEU A 398 -22.52 -1.38 3.61
C LEU A 398 -22.76 -2.77 3.03
N LEU A 399 -22.10 -3.79 3.58
CA LEU A 399 -22.24 -5.17 3.14
C LEU A 399 -23.64 -5.71 3.42
N VAL A 400 -24.23 -5.36 4.58
CA VAL A 400 -25.61 -5.71 4.94
C VAL A 400 -26.61 -5.05 3.99
N LYS A 401 -26.46 -3.73 3.74
CA LYS A 401 -27.30 -3.01 2.77
C LYS A 401 -27.23 -3.63 1.37
N ARG A 402 -26.05 -4.08 0.94
CA ARG A 402 -25.86 -4.77 -0.35
C ARG A 402 -26.62 -6.09 -0.43
N GLN A 403 -26.84 -6.78 0.69
CA GLN A 403 -27.67 -7.99 0.74
C GLN A 403 -29.19 -7.69 0.72
N GLY A 404 -29.60 -6.42 0.60
CA GLY A 404 -31.00 -6.03 0.53
C GLY A 404 -31.66 -5.79 1.90
N VAL A 405 -30.87 -5.68 2.97
CA VAL A 405 -31.39 -5.41 4.32
C VAL A 405 -31.41 -3.90 4.58
N ASN A 406 -32.59 -3.37 4.91
CA ASN A 406 -32.76 -2.00 5.36
C ASN A 406 -32.43 -1.91 6.86
N THR A 407 -31.42 -1.11 7.20
CA THR A 407 -30.99 -0.94 8.59
C THR A 407 -31.56 0.34 9.19
N HIS A 408 -32.33 0.23 10.27
CA HIS A 408 -32.87 1.36 11.04
C HIS A 408 -33.16 0.96 12.49
N ASP A 409 -32.98 1.91 13.42
CA ASP A 409 -33.01 1.66 14.87
C ASP A 409 -34.40 1.25 15.41
N SER A 410 -35.46 1.49 14.64
CA SER A 410 -36.84 1.14 14.96
C SER A 410 -37.24 -0.28 14.56
N SER A 411 -36.34 -1.07 13.95
CA SER A 411 -36.69 -2.45 13.55
C SER A 411 -36.95 -3.32 14.77
N LYS A 412 -38.00 -4.15 14.68
CA LYS A 412 -38.26 -5.20 15.68
C LYS A 412 -37.17 -6.27 15.70
N ASN A 413 -36.48 -6.51 14.58
CA ASN A 413 -35.39 -7.48 14.51
C ASN A 413 -34.08 -6.78 14.90
N VAL A 414 -33.67 -6.96 16.15
CA VAL A 414 -32.43 -6.38 16.67
C VAL A 414 -31.32 -7.42 16.63
N PHE A 415 -30.21 -7.08 15.98
CA PHE A 415 -28.99 -7.88 15.97
C PHE A 415 -27.92 -7.17 16.78
N MET A 416 -27.08 -7.95 17.44
CA MET A 416 -25.84 -7.44 18.02
C MET A 416 -24.66 -8.21 17.43
N ILE A 417 -23.64 -7.45 17.03
CA ILE A 417 -22.37 -7.98 16.54
C ILE A 417 -21.33 -7.67 17.61
N SER A 418 -20.74 -8.71 18.19
CA SER A 418 -19.80 -8.60 19.30
C SER A 418 -18.55 -9.44 19.07
N GLU A 419 -17.46 -9.09 19.72
CA GLU A 419 -16.24 -9.91 19.84
C GLU A 419 -16.17 -10.63 21.21
N LYS A 420 -17.19 -10.47 22.08
CA LYS A 420 -17.22 -11.09 23.42
C LYS A 420 -17.49 -12.59 23.39
N ILE A 421 -16.81 -13.30 24.28
CA ILE A 421 -16.85 -14.76 24.44
C ILE A 421 -17.77 -15.17 25.62
N ASP A 422 -18.47 -14.21 26.23
CA ASP A 422 -19.38 -14.47 27.36
C ASP A 422 -20.42 -15.55 27.00
N SER A 423 -20.82 -16.40 27.94
CA SER A 423 -21.78 -17.48 27.65
C SER A 423 -23.12 -16.93 27.11
N ASN A 424 -23.58 -15.82 27.69
CA ASN A 424 -24.84 -15.17 27.33
C ASN A 424 -24.61 -13.71 26.93
N LEU A 425 -25.32 -13.27 25.89
CA LEU A 425 -25.39 -11.87 25.49
C LEU A 425 -26.83 -11.39 25.61
N PHE A 426 -26.98 -10.14 26.04
CA PHE A 426 -28.29 -9.52 26.24
C PHE A 426 -28.46 -8.35 25.28
N ILE A 427 -29.65 -8.25 24.68
CA ILE A 427 -30.06 -7.10 23.89
C ILE A 427 -31.19 -6.42 24.66
N ARG A 428 -30.98 -5.17 25.08
CA ARG A 428 -31.97 -4.38 25.84
C ARG A 428 -32.49 -5.08 27.11
N GLY A 429 -31.62 -5.84 27.77
CA GLY A 429 -31.96 -6.56 29.01
C GLY A 429 -32.52 -7.97 28.81
N GLU A 430 -32.79 -8.39 27.58
CA GLU A 430 -33.33 -9.72 27.26
C GLU A 430 -32.27 -10.62 26.63
N LEU A 431 -32.36 -11.92 26.92
CA LEU A 431 -31.41 -12.92 26.42
C LEU A 431 -31.48 -13.01 24.88
N ALA A 432 -30.35 -12.80 24.22
CA ALA A 432 -30.26 -12.88 22.77
C ALA A 432 -30.03 -14.33 22.30
N THR A 433 -30.60 -14.68 21.15
CA THR A 433 -30.37 -15.96 20.47
C THR A 433 -29.08 -15.89 19.64
N GLU A 434 -28.17 -16.84 19.85
CA GLU A 434 -26.93 -16.92 19.06
C GLU A 434 -27.20 -17.45 17.65
N LEU A 435 -26.71 -16.72 16.65
CA LEU A 435 -26.80 -17.09 15.23
C LEU A 435 -25.50 -17.68 14.68
N GLY A 436 -24.40 -17.58 15.43
CA GLY A 436 -23.10 -18.20 15.15
C GLY A 436 -21.93 -17.22 15.13
N TYR A 437 -20.76 -17.76 14.79
CA TYR A 437 -19.50 -17.03 14.67
C TYR A 437 -19.07 -16.91 13.20
N TYR A 438 -18.63 -15.72 12.83
CA TYR A 438 -18.10 -15.37 11.51
C TYR A 438 -16.70 -14.79 11.70
N GLY A 439 -15.71 -15.67 11.83
CA GLY A 439 -14.38 -15.27 12.25
C GLY A 439 -14.40 -14.75 13.69
N ALA A 440 -13.98 -13.50 13.90
CA ALA A 440 -14.05 -12.85 15.21
C ALA A 440 -15.45 -12.32 15.56
N PHE A 441 -16.35 -12.23 14.58
CA PHE A 441 -17.67 -11.62 14.79
C PHE A 441 -18.69 -12.64 15.29
N ARG A 442 -19.13 -12.50 16.53
CA ARG A 442 -20.27 -13.21 17.09
C ARG A 442 -21.55 -12.46 16.73
N LEU A 443 -22.51 -13.16 16.14
CA LEU A 443 -23.80 -12.60 15.77
C LEU A 443 -24.89 -13.15 16.69
N VAL A 444 -25.63 -12.27 17.34
CA VAL A 444 -26.81 -12.62 18.14
C VAL A 444 -28.02 -11.80 17.72
N LYS A 445 -29.23 -12.30 17.97
CA LYS A 445 -30.50 -11.68 17.59
C LYS A 445 -31.48 -11.68 18.76
N HIS A 446 -32.29 -10.63 18.83
CA HIS A 446 -33.47 -10.55 19.68
C HIS A 446 -34.60 -9.88 18.90
N LYS A 447 -35.82 -10.39 19.03
CA LYS A 447 -37.00 -9.82 18.35
C LYS A 447 -37.86 -9.13 19.39
N LEU A 448 -38.01 -7.82 19.24
CA LEU A 448 -38.89 -7.01 20.08
C LEU A 448 -40.34 -7.40 19.80
N GLU A 449 -41.13 -7.56 20.87
CA GLU A 449 -42.55 -7.89 20.79
C GLU A 449 -43.39 -6.80 20.10
#